data_AF-A0AAV3SZR9-F1
#
_entry.id   AF-A0AAV3SZR9-F1
#
_cell.length_a   1.000
_cell.length_b   1.000
_cell.length_c   1.000
_cell.angle_alpha   90.00
_cell.angle_beta   90.00
_cell.angle_gamma   90.00
#
_symmetry.space_group_name_H-M   'P 1'
#
loop_
_entity.id
_entity.type
_entity.pdbx_description
1 polymer ?
#
loop_
_entity_poly.entity_id
_entity_poly.type
_entity_poly.pdbx_seq_one_letter_code
_entity_poly.pdbx_strand_id
1 'polypeptide(L)'
;MGDLDPAKLREALRAEDEVELPEWTGRVPAELARNLSWRARAWEKSGKDGSFAATARARDAIGITGSERTTKAIAAGNSSQVAFETGITDNDLDTGYVKSLAEFWKVLRYVGRIIVLTGGTNNGKTNVGFLGVDLTDRFVEDLLVVGNVPRDDISARWIDDYQEVESIDELEDVLEAEPERRKLVLVDDASLDHAEGTSNSHQVRERMGEITRLAAKRHAVMLFLAHREDGMGVAKHLREMPDSVQLHCQRVLDEDGHVEEYAAELRSGVGEDAETVRDLGNLPEADTEYHPDAVAHQLFGG
;
A
#
# COMPACT_ATOMS: atom_id res chain seq x y z
N MET A 1 -53.63 2.39 27.20
CA MET A 1 -52.52 2.10 26.26
C MET A 1 -51.27 2.58 26.96
N GLY A 2 -50.65 1.70 27.77
CA GLY A 2 -49.60 2.06 28.71
C GLY A 2 -48.22 1.99 28.05
N ASP A 3 -47.36 2.94 28.40
CA ASP A 3 -45.96 3.03 27.96
C ASP A 3 -45.25 1.68 28.03
N LEU A 4 -44.84 1.18 26.88
CA LEU A 4 -43.95 0.03 26.78
C LEU A 4 -42.52 0.53 27.02
N ASP A 5 -41.97 0.14 28.17
CA ASP A 5 -40.58 0.34 28.56
C ASP A 5 -39.63 -0.16 27.45
N PRO A 6 -38.82 0.72 26.83
CA PRO A 6 -37.90 0.37 25.76
C PRO A 6 -36.88 -0.72 26.14
N ALA A 7 -36.58 -0.86 27.44
CA ALA A 7 -35.70 -1.91 27.94
C ALA A 7 -36.37 -3.29 27.85
N LYS A 8 -37.66 -3.38 28.19
CA LYS A 8 -38.47 -4.61 28.05
C LYS A 8 -38.73 -4.99 26.60
N LEU A 9 -38.86 -4.00 25.71
CA LEU A 9 -38.96 -4.25 24.27
C LEU A 9 -37.65 -4.80 23.68
N ARG A 10 -36.49 -4.30 24.15
CA ARG A 10 -35.17 -4.85 23.78
C ARG A 10 -34.94 -6.25 24.32
N GLU A 11 -35.42 -6.53 25.53
CA GLU A 11 -35.30 -7.85 26.14
C GLU A 11 -36.24 -8.87 25.46
N ALA A 12 -37.44 -8.45 25.07
CA ALA A 12 -38.37 -9.26 24.28
C ALA A 12 -37.82 -9.57 22.87
N LEU A 13 -37.22 -8.59 22.19
CA LEU A 13 -36.56 -8.81 20.90
C LEU A 13 -35.31 -9.69 21.00
N ARG A 14 -34.56 -9.62 22.11
CA ARG A 14 -33.43 -10.54 22.37
C ARG A 14 -33.87 -11.97 22.65
N ALA A 15 -35.08 -12.18 23.18
CA ALA A 15 -35.62 -13.50 23.48
C ALA A 15 -36.23 -14.22 22.25
N GLU A 16 -36.57 -13.47 21.19
CA GLU A 16 -37.13 -14.03 19.94
C GLU A 16 -36.08 -14.31 18.85
N ASP A 17 -34.85 -13.80 18.98
CA ASP A 17 -33.83 -13.81 17.92
C ASP A 17 -32.61 -14.72 18.17
N GLU A 18 -32.79 -15.91 18.75
CA GLU A 18 -31.88 -17.04 18.47
C GLU A 18 -32.20 -17.64 17.08
N VAL A 19 -32.24 -16.78 16.06
CA VAL A 19 -32.21 -17.23 14.68
C VAL A 19 -30.75 -17.52 14.37
N GLU A 20 -30.39 -18.80 14.23
CA GLU A 20 -29.11 -19.19 13.64
C GLU A 20 -29.04 -18.61 12.21
N LEU A 21 -28.46 -17.43 12.10
CA LEU A 21 -28.22 -16.79 10.83
C LEU A 21 -27.08 -17.55 10.14
N PRO A 22 -27.26 -17.93 8.86
CA PRO A 22 -26.20 -18.61 8.15
C PRO A 22 -24.91 -17.78 8.09
N GLU A 23 -23.74 -18.43 8.10
CA GLU A 23 -22.42 -17.79 8.21
C GLU A 23 -22.12 -16.72 7.13
N TRP A 24 -22.78 -16.77 5.99
CA TRP A 24 -22.65 -15.78 4.92
C TRP A 24 -23.53 -14.53 5.09
N THR A 25 -24.34 -14.47 6.15
CA THR A 25 -25.22 -13.32 6.43
C THR A 25 -24.38 -12.07 6.69
N GLY A 26 -24.60 -11.01 5.92
CA GLY A 26 -23.80 -9.78 5.97
C GLY A 26 -22.50 -9.82 5.14
N ARG A 27 -21.89 -11.00 4.96
CA ARG A 27 -20.63 -11.18 4.21
C ARG A 27 -20.80 -11.15 2.69
N VAL A 28 -22.01 -11.45 2.18
CA VAL A 28 -22.32 -11.39 0.75
C VAL A 28 -23.57 -10.52 0.49
N PRO A 29 -23.76 -9.96 -0.73
CA PRO A 29 -24.96 -9.25 -1.12
C PRO A 29 -26.23 -10.05 -0.85
N ALA A 30 -27.33 -9.37 -0.53
CA ALA A 30 -28.59 -10.00 -0.13
C ALA A 30 -29.14 -11.01 -1.16
N GLU A 31 -28.80 -10.85 -2.44
CA GLU A 31 -29.17 -11.78 -3.50
C GLU A 31 -28.33 -13.08 -3.45
N LEU A 32 -27.02 -12.96 -3.27
CA LEU A 32 -26.12 -14.11 -3.10
C LEU A 32 -26.37 -14.81 -1.76
N ALA A 33 -26.66 -14.07 -0.68
CA ALA A 33 -27.03 -14.62 0.62
C ALA A 33 -28.30 -15.48 0.51
N ARG A 34 -29.32 -15.00 -0.22
CA ARG A 34 -30.53 -15.78 -0.51
C ARG A 34 -30.22 -17.06 -1.29
N ASN A 35 -29.32 -17.00 -2.27
CA ASN A 35 -28.91 -18.15 -3.05
C ASN A 35 -28.15 -19.18 -2.20
N LEU A 36 -27.18 -18.75 -1.39
CA LEU A 36 -26.42 -19.61 -0.49
C LEU A 36 -27.32 -20.24 0.58
N SER A 37 -28.26 -19.48 1.16
CA SER A 37 -29.25 -20.00 2.11
C SER A 37 -30.19 -21.04 1.49
N TRP A 38 -30.59 -20.84 0.24
CA TRP A 38 -31.37 -21.85 -0.47
C TRP A 38 -30.56 -23.13 -0.72
N ARG A 39 -29.29 -23.01 -1.10
CA ARG A 39 -28.38 -24.15 -1.31
C ARG A 39 -28.05 -24.90 -0.03
N ALA A 40 -27.90 -24.19 1.09
CA ALA A 40 -27.68 -24.78 2.40
C ALA A 40 -28.85 -25.65 2.85
N ARG A 41 -30.08 -25.13 2.71
CA ARG A 41 -31.31 -25.90 2.99
C ARG A 41 -31.44 -27.12 2.09
N ALA A 42 -31.06 -27.00 0.81
CA ALA A 42 -31.05 -28.14 -0.11
C ALA A 42 -29.99 -29.18 0.25
N TRP A 43 -28.83 -28.74 0.75
CA TRP A 43 -27.75 -29.60 1.24
C TRP A 43 -28.17 -30.40 2.47
N GLU A 44 -28.75 -29.74 3.48
CA GLU A 44 -29.31 -30.38 4.68
C GLU A 44 -30.40 -31.40 4.31
N LYS A 45 -31.33 -31.02 3.43
CA LYS A 45 -32.40 -31.91 2.98
C LYS A 45 -31.88 -33.12 2.19
N SER A 46 -30.70 -33.02 1.58
CA SER A 46 -30.07 -34.12 0.86
C SER A 46 -29.36 -35.14 1.76
N GLY A 47 -29.34 -34.91 3.08
CA GLY A 47 -28.74 -35.83 4.05
C GLY A 47 -27.22 -35.99 3.90
N LYS A 48 -26.56 -34.98 3.34
CA LYS A 48 -25.10 -34.97 3.21
C LYS A 48 -24.46 -34.58 4.53
N ASP A 49 -23.41 -35.29 4.91
CA ASP A 49 -22.64 -34.98 6.11
C ASP A 49 -21.89 -33.64 5.97
N GLY A 50 -21.87 -32.87 7.06
CA GLY A 50 -21.16 -31.59 7.18
C GLY A 50 -21.97 -30.37 6.76
N SER A 51 -21.50 -29.19 7.18
CA SER A 51 -22.12 -27.89 6.87
C SER A 51 -21.87 -27.50 5.41
N PHE A 52 -22.91 -26.99 4.73
CA PHE A 52 -22.77 -26.39 3.40
C PHE A 52 -21.73 -25.26 3.39
N ALA A 53 -21.60 -24.52 4.50
CA ALA A 53 -20.63 -23.45 4.65
C ALA A 53 -19.17 -23.95 4.52
N ALA A 54 -18.91 -25.20 4.90
CA ALA A 54 -17.57 -25.80 4.80
C ALA A 54 -17.21 -26.24 3.37
N THR A 55 -18.17 -26.25 2.44
CA THR A 55 -17.90 -26.64 1.04
C THR A 55 -17.02 -25.62 0.34
N ALA A 56 -16.14 -26.08 -0.56
CA ALA A 56 -15.27 -25.21 -1.35
C ALA A 56 -16.06 -24.11 -2.07
N ARG A 57 -17.20 -24.47 -2.68
CA ARG A 57 -18.06 -23.52 -3.39
C ARG A 57 -18.66 -22.42 -2.51
N ALA A 58 -19.01 -22.73 -1.25
CA ALA A 58 -19.52 -21.71 -0.32
C ALA A 58 -18.39 -20.78 0.13
N ARG A 59 -17.21 -21.35 0.43
CA ARG A 59 -16.01 -20.60 0.80
C ARG A 59 -15.51 -19.69 -0.33
N ASP A 60 -15.48 -20.18 -1.58
CA ASP A 60 -15.06 -19.39 -2.74
C ASP A 60 -16.01 -18.21 -2.99
N ALA A 61 -17.32 -18.44 -2.90
CA ALA A 61 -18.32 -17.39 -3.11
C ALA A 61 -18.27 -16.30 -2.02
N ILE A 62 -18.01 -16.69 -0.76
CA ILE A 62 -17.80 -15.75 0.35
C ILE A 62 -16.47 -15.03 0.19
N GLY A 63 -15.40 -15.74 -0.17
CA GLY A 63 -14.05 -15.21 -0.35
C GLY A 63 -13.97 -14.16 -1.45
N ILE A 64 -14.45 -14.46 -2.66
CA ILE A 64 -14.42 -13.53 -3.79
C ILE A 64 -15.17 -12.24 -3.46
N THR A 65 -16.36 -12.38 -2.87
CA THR A 65 -17.21 -11.23 -2.56
C THR A 65 -16.70 -10.41 -1.38
N GLY A 66 -16.09 -11.08 -0.39
CA GLY A 66 -15.42 -10.46 0.74
C GLY A 66 -14.17 -9.70 0.31
N SER A 67 -13.38 -10.25 -0.60
CA SER A 67 -12.21 -9.59 -1.18
C SER A 67 -12.60 -8.33 -1.95
N GLU A 68 -13.55 -8.39 -2.88
CA GLU A 68 -13.96 -7.21 -3.67
C GLU A 68 -14.52 -6.07 -2.80
N ARG A 69 -15.29 -6.41 -1.77
CA ARG A 69 -15.87 -5.41 -0.87
C ARG A 69 -14.82 -4.85 0.09
N THR A 70 -13.91 -5.69 0.58
CA THR A 70 -12.78 -5.26 1.43
C THR A 70 -11.89 -4.32 0.64
N THR A 71 -11.57 -4.64 -0.62
CA THR A 71 -10.82 -3.78 -1.54
C THR A 71 -11.51 -2.41 -1.72
N LYS A 72 -12.83 -2.40 -1.93
CA LYS A 72 -13.60 -1.14 -2.03
C LYS A 72 -13.64 -0.37 -0.72
N ALA A 73 -13.75 -1.05 0.41
CA ALA A 73 -13.76 -0.45 1.73
C ALA A 73 -12.40 0.17 2.09
N ILE A 74 -11.29 -0.51 1.77
CA ILE A 74 -9.93 0.04 1.92
C ILE A 74 -9.76 1.25 1.00
N ALA A 75 -10.13 1.14 -0.28
CA ALA A 75 -10.04 2.27 -1.22
C ALA A 75 -10.87 3.50 -0.77
N ALA A 76 -11.98 3.27 -0.05
CA ALA A 76 -12.83 4.30 0.52
C ALA A 76 -12.39 4.78 1.92
N GLY A 77 -11.40 4.12 2.56
CA GLY A 77 -10.99 4.39 3.93
C GLY A 77 -12.05 4.03 4.98
N ASN A 78 -12.95 3.09 4.67
CA ASN A 78 -14.04 2.68 5.56
C ASN A 78 -13.60 1.54 6.49
N SER A 79 -12.88 1.89 7.55
CA SER A 79 -12.33 0.96 8.55
C SER A 79 -13.40 0.06 9.19
N SER A 80 -14.59 0.58 9.44
CA SER A 80 -15.71 -0.18 10.03
C SER A 80 -16.19 -1.32 9.13
N GLN A 81 -16.13 -1.13 7.82
CA GLN A 81 -16.51 -2.14 6.84
C GLN A 81 -15.41 -3.20 6.64
N VAL A 82 -14.14 -2.80 6.70
CA VAL A 82 -13.00 -3.73 6.68
C VAL A 82 -13.05 -4.67 7.88
N ALA A 83 -13.21 -4.14 9.10
CA ALA A 83 -13.29 -4.94 10.32
C ALA A 83 -14.48 -5.93 10.30
N PHE A 84 -15.62 -5.50 9.77
CA PHE A 84 -16.79 -6.36 9.60
C PHE A 84 -16.56 -7.49 8.56
N GLU A 85 -15.87 -7.18 7.46
CA GLU A 85 -15.68 -8.13 6.34
C GLU A 85 -14.55 -9.14 6.58
N THR A 86 -13.50 -8.77 7.33
CA THR A 86 -12.42 -9.68 7.72
C THR A 86 -12.77 -10.57 8.93
N GLY A 87 -13.88 -10.27 9.63
CA GLY A 87 -14.29 -11.01 10.82
C GLY A 87 -13.35 -10.85 12.00
N ILE A 88 -12.50 -9.82 11.97
CA ILE A 88 -11.58 -9.51 13.06
C ILE A 88 -12.36 -8.67 14.08
N THR A 89 -12.85 -9.33 15.12
CA THR A 89 -13.48 -8.70 16.30
C THR A 89 -12.46 -8.35 17.39
N ASP A 90 -11.17 -8.64 17.19
CA ASP A 90 -10.12 -8.21 18.11
C ASP A 90 -9.77 -6.74 17.88
N ASN A 91 -9.92 -5.98 18.96
CA ASN A 91 -9.72 -4.54 19.07
C ASN A 91 -8.26 -4.06 18.90
N ASP A 92 -7.34 -4.92 18.43
CA ASP A 92 -5.93 -4.58 18.18
C ASP A 92 -5.57 -4.47 16.69
N LEU A 93 -6.54 -4.62 15.78
CA LEU A 93 -6.36 -4.04 14.44
C LEU A 93 -6.55 -2.54 14.59
N ASP A 94 -5.45 -1.82 14.80
CA ASP A 94 -5.47 -0.39 14.98
C ASP A 94 -6.13 0.25 13.76
N THR A 95 -7.38 0.68 13.93
CA THR A 95 -8.19 1.25 12.83
C THR A 95 -7.52 2.48 12.21
N GLY A 96 -6.53 3.06 12.90
CA GLY A 96 -5.55 4.01 12.38
C GLY A 96 -4.84 3.49 11.13
N TYR A 97 -4.22 2.31 11.19
CA TYR A 97 -3.46 1.74 10.06
C TYR A 97 -4.30 1.57 8.79
N VAL A 98 -5.56 1.16 8.90
CA VAL A 98 -6.44 1.01 7.73
C VAL A 98 -6.64 2.35 7.03
N LYS A 99 -6.84 3.42 7.80
CA LYS A 99 -6.98 4.78 7.25
C LYS A 99 -5.66 5.24 6.65
N SER A 100 -4.54 4.98 7.32
CA SER A 100 -3.21 5.38 6.88
C SER A 100 -2.78 4.71 5.59
N LEU A 101 -2.99 3.39 5.47
CA LEU A 101 -2.79 2.63 4.25
C LEU A 101 -3.71 3.12 3.12
N ALA A 102 -4.96 3.44 3.42
CA ALA A 102 -5.89 3.99 2.43
C ALA A 102 -5.42 5.36 1.89
N GLU A 103 -4.90 6.24 2.75
CA GLU A 103 -4.31 7.50 2.33
C GLU A 103 -3.01 7.28 1.53
N PHE A 104 -2.15 6.35 1.95
CA PHE A 104 -0.94 6.03 1.20
C PHE A 104 -1.26 5.49 -0.20
N TRP A 105 -2.26 4.60 -0.31
CA TRP A 105 -2.75 4.11 -1.60
C TRP A 105 -3.29 5.23 -2.50
N LYS A 106 -3.98 6.23 -1.93
CA LYS A 106 -4.41 7.41 -2.70
C LYS A 106 -3.23 8.16 -3.28
N VAL A 107 -2.04 8.12 -2.67
CA VAL A 107 -0.83 8.70 -3.26
C VAL A 107 -0.32 7.82 -4.40
N LEU A 108 -0.19 6.50 -4.17
CA LEU A 108 0.44 5.53 -5.08
C LEU A 108 -0.38 5.19 -6.33
N ARG A 109 -1.70 5.36 -6.30
CA ARG A 109 -2.57 4.94 -7.42
C ARG A 109 -2.42 5.74 -8.72
N TYR A 110 -1.76 6.90 -8.66
CA TYR A 110 -1.67 7.81 -9.81
C TYR A 110 -0.40 7.54 -10.61
N VAL A 111 -0.57 6.92 -11.77
CA VAL A 111 0.49 6.71 -12.77
C VAL A 111 1.16 8.04 -13.14
N GLY A 112 2.47 7.99 -13.36
CA GLY A 112 3.31 9.14 -13.70
C GLY A 112 3.70 10.00 -12.51
N ARG A 113 3.24 9.64 -11.31
CA ARG A 113 3.59 10.37 -10.10
C ARG A 113 5.01 10.07 -9.69
N ILE A 114 5.69 11.13 -9.27
CA ILE A 114 6.99 11.08 -8.60
C ILE A 114 6.77 11.33 -7.13
N ILE A 115 7.23 10.40 -6.31
CA ILE A 115 7.13 10.43 -4.87
C ILE A 115 8.55 10.45 -4.33
N VAL A 116 8.90 11.50 -3.61
CA VAL A 116 10.19 11.64 -2.96
C VAL A 116 10.00 11.33 -1.47
N LEU A 117 10.59 10.23 -1.02
CA LEU A 117 10.61 9.81 0.37
C LEU A 117 11.75 10.55 1.08
N THR A 118 11.42 11.41 2.03
CA THR A 118 12.38 12.21 2.80
C THR A 118 12.38 11.77 4.27
N GLY A 119 13.41 12.17 5.02
CA GLY A 119 13.60 11.77 6.42
C GLY A 119 15.07 11.52 6.75
N GLY A 120 15.43 11.54 8.03
CA GLY A 120 16.77 11.22 8.51
C GLY A 120 17.25 9.82 8.12
N THR A 121 18.54 9.56 8.31
CA THR A 121 19.12 8.21 8.14
C THR A 121 18.46 7.24 9.11
N ASN A 122 18.08 6.05 8.61
CA ASN A 122 17.39 5.03 9.41
C ASN A 122 15.98 5.40 9.92
N ASN A 123 15.34 6.43 9.32
CA ASN A 123 13.95 6.83 9.68
C ASN A 123 12.85 6.02 8.95
N GLY A 124 13.20 4.90 8.32
CA GLY A 124 12.21 4.02 7.69
C GLY A 124 11.78 4.40 6.27
N LYS A 125 12.53 5.24 5.55
CA LYS A 125 12.25 5.54 4.13
C LYS A 125 12.19 4.26 3.28
N THR A 126 13.16 3.36 3.48
CA THR A 126 13.23 2.05 2.83
C THR A 126 12.01 1.20 3.17
N ASN A 127 11.64 1.13 4.45
CA ASN A 127 10.41 0.46 4.87
C ASN A 127 9.17 1.04 4.20
N VAL A 128 8.97 2.36 4.23
CA VAL A 128 7.81 3.01 3.59
C VAL A 128 7.82 2.80 2.06
N GLY A 129 9.00 2.79 1.44
CA GLY A 129 9.20 2.46 0.04
C GLY A 129 8.69 1.05 -0.29
N PHE A 130 9.20 0.03 0.42
CA PHE A 130 8.76 -1.36 0.25
C PHE A 130 7.30 -1.58 0.65
N LEU A 131 6.80 -0.94 1.70
CA LEU A 131 5.38 -0.94 2.03
C LEU A 131 4.53 -0.41 0.87
N GLY A 132 5.03 0.60 0.15
CA GLY A 132 4.39 1.10 -1.07
C GLY A 132 4.34 0.05 -2.18
N VAL A 133 5.38 -0.79 -2.29
CA VAL A 133 5.42 -1.94 -3.20
C VAL A 133 4.41 -2.99 -2.79
N ASP A 134 4.44 -3.44 -1.53
CA ASP A 134 3.53 -4.44 -0.98
C ASP A 134 2.07 -4.01 -1.13
N LEU A 135 1.79 -2.74 -0.87
CA LEU A 135 0.45 -2.17 -1.01
C LEU A 135 0.03 -2.15 -2.48
N THR A 136 0.92 -1.80 -3.40
CA THR A 136 0.61 -1.75 -4.83
C THR A 136 0.41 -3.15 -5.40
N ASP A 137 1.25 -4.13 -5.06
CA ASP A 137 1.10 -5.54 -5.47
C ASP A 137 -0.26 -6.10 -5.06
N ARG A 138 -0.74 -5.76 -3.86
CA ARG A 138 -2.07 -6.19 -3.38
C ARG A 138 -3.23 -5.61 -4.18
N PHE A 139 -3.07 -4.47 -4.84
CA PHE A 139 -4.14 -3.76 -5.55
C PHE A 139 -4.00 -3.75 -7.07
N VAL A 140 -2.84 -4.15 -7.59
CA VAL A 140 -2.52 -4.10 -9.02
C VAL A 140 -2.15 -5.50 -9.47
N GLU A 141 -3.03 -6.10 -10.27
CA GLU A 141 -2.70 -7.33 -10.97
C GLU A 141 -1.55 -7.08 -11.96
N ASP A 142 -0.61 -8.02 -12.03
CA ASP A 142 0.52 -7.98 -12.96
C ASP A 142 1.42 -6.73 -12.79
N LEU A 143 1.67 -6.33 -11.54
CA LEU A 143 2.62 -5.27 -11.22
C LEU A 143 4.04 -5.70 -11.61
N LEU A 144 4.78 -4.83 -12.31
CA LEU A 144 6.23 -4.95 -12.43
C LEU A 144 6.89 -4.06 -11.37
N VAL A 145 7.74 -4.64 -10.54
CA VAL A 145 8.53 -3.87 -9.56
C VAL A 145 9.92 -3.67 -10.15
N VAL A 146 10.41 -2.44 -10.14
CA VAL A 146 11.74 -2.12 -10.65
C VAL A 146 12.52 -1.41 -9.56
N GLY A 147 13.78 -1.74 -9.37
CA GLY A 147 14.60 -0.99 -8.43
C GLY A 147 16.08 -1.31 -8.52
N ASN A 148 16.88 -0.59 -7.75
CA ASN A 148 18.33 -0.68 -7.75
C ASN A 148 18.91 -1.34 -6.49
N VAL A 149 18.05 -1.92 -5.64
CA VAL A 149 18.49 -2.71 -4.50
C VAL A 149 18.77 -4.14 -5.00
N PRO A 150 19.91 -4.76 -4.65
CA PRO A 150 20.21 -6.10 -5.12
C PRO A 150 19.07 -7.08 -4.79
N ARG A 151 18.63 -7.85 -5.78
CA ARG A 151 17.55 -8.83 -5.63
C ARG A 151 17.84 -9.85 -4.52
N ASP A 152 19.10 -10.25 -4.39
CA ASP A 152 19.54 -11.22 -3.38
C ASP A 152 19.42 -10.69 -1.95
N ASP A 153 19.31 -9.38 -1.77
CA ASP A 153 19.13 -8.72 -0.48
C ASP A 153 17.65 -8.50 -0.12
N ILE A 154 16.70 -8.93 -0.97
CA ILE A 154 15.25 -8.73 -0.79
C ILE A 154 14.54 -10.08 -0.71
N SER A 155 13.65 -10.21 0.29
CA SER A 155 12.70 -11.30 0.41
C SER A 155 11.28 -10.72 0.44
N ALA A 156 10.55 -10.93 -0.66
CA ALA A 156 9.19 -10.40 -0.84
C ALA A 156 8.32 -11.33 -1.69
N ARG A 157 6.99 -11.19 -1.57
CA ARG A 157 6.03 -11.95 -2.39
C ARG A 157 6.15 -11.62 -3.89
N TRP A 158 6.41 -10.36 -4.21
CA TRP A 158 6.50 -9.84 -5.58
C TRP A 158 7.91 -10.01 -6.17
N ILE A 159 8.83 -10.73 -5.50
CA ILE A 159 10.22 -10.85 -5.92
C ILE A 159 10.36 -11.44 -7.33
N ASP A 160 9.49 -12.35 -7.74
CA ASP A 160 9.50 -12.92 -9.09
C ASP A 160 9.21 -11.87 -10.19
N ASP A 161 8.49 -10.81 -9.84
CA ASP A 161 8.21 -9.65 -10.67
C ASP A 161 9.15 -8.46 -10.41
N TYR A 162 10.23 -8.68 -9.64
CA TYR A 162 11.26 -7.68 -9.40
C TYR A 162 12.33 -7.68 -10.48
N GLN A 163 12.52 -6.52 -11.10
CA GLN A 163 13.60 -6.26 -12.05
C GLN A 163 14.62 -5.31 -11.42
N GLU A 164 15.79 -5.88 -11.14
CA GLU A 164 16.96 -5.13 -10.69
C GLU A 164 17.55 -4.33 -11.87
N VAL A 165 17.93 -3.08 -11.60
CA VAL A 165 18.62 -2.20 -12.54
C VAL A 165 19.88 -1.62 -11.89
N GLU A 166 20.98 -1.63 -12.63
CA GLU A 166 22.29 -1.15 -12.15
C GLU A 166 22.60 0.26 -12.66
N SER A 167 21.91 0.70 -13.71
CA SER A 167 22.13 2.00 -14.34
C SER A 167 20.83 2.69 -14.74
N ILE A 168 20.93 3.99 -15.00
CA ILE A 168 19.79 4.77 -15.46
C ILE A 168 19.33 4.37 -16.88
N ASP A 169 20.26 3.98 -17.74
CA ASP A 169 19.96 3.54 -19.10
C ASP A 169 19.19 2.21 -19.07
N GLU A 170 19.55 1.29 -18.16
CA GLU A 170 18.77 0.07 -17.93
C GLU A 170 17.36 0.36 -17.40
N LEU A 171 17.21 1.32 -16.50
CA LEU A 171 15.89 1.74 -16.04
C LEU A 171 15.03 2.27 -17.19
N GLU A 172 15.60 3.06 -18.08
CA GLU A 172 14.91 3.53 -19.28
C GLU A 172 14.47 2.36 -20.18
N ASP A 173 15.38 1.40 -20.44
CA ASP A 173 15.08 0.20 -21.23
C ASP A 173 13.93 -0.62 -20.63
N VAL A 174 13.90 -0.79 -19.30
CA VAL A 174 12.81 -1.49 -18.60
C VAL A 174 11.48 -0.75 -18.72
N LEU A 175 11.49 0.57 -18.58
CA LEU A 175 10.30 1.39 -18.76
C LEU A 175 9.77 1.32 -20.21
N GLU A 176 10.66 1.19 -21.20
CA GLU A 176 10.32 1.10 -22.62
C GLU A 176 9.80 -0.28 -23.04
N ALA A 177 10.37 -1.35 -22.47
CA ALA A 177 10.11 -2.74 -22.89
C ALA A 177 8.66 -3.18 -22.64
N GLU A 178 8.05 -2.73 -21.53
CA GLU A 178 6.73 -3.19 -21.09
C GLU A 178 5.70 -2.04 -21.01
N PRO A 179 5.44 -1.28 -22.09
CA PRO A 179 4.86 0.06 -22.01
C PRO A 179 3.48 0.15 -21.35
N GLU A 180 2.68 -0.90 -21.43
CA GLU A 180 1.31 -0.96 -20.89
C GLU A 180 1.24 -1.59 -19.49
N ARG A 181 2.25 -2.35 -19.07
CA ARG A 181 2.29 -3.00 -17.75
C ARG A 181 2.50 -1.93 -16.68
N ARG A 182 1.72 -1.99 -15.60
CA ARG A 182 1.88 -1.04 -14.51
C ARG A 182 3.20 -1.30 -13.77
N LYS A 183 3.95 -0.24 -13.51
CA LYS A 183 5.26 -0.31 -12.86
C LYS A 183 5.27 0.49 -11.57
N LEU A 184 5.94 -0.03 -10.56
CA LEU A 184 6.36 0.74 -9.40
C LEU A 184 7.88 0.68 -9.34
N VAL A 185 8.51 1.84 -9.48
CA VAL A 185 9.96 1.97 -9.50
C VAL A 185 10.41 2.49 -8.15
N LEU A 186 11.26 1.74 -7.45
CA LEU A 186 11.87 2.10 -6.19
C LEU A 186 13.36 2.39 -6.42
N VAL A 187 13.75 3.64 -6.25
CA VAL A 187 15.15 4.07 -6.36
C VAL A 187 15.66 4.44 -4.97
N ASP A 188 16.47 3.57 -4.40
CA ASP A 188 17.21 3.84 -3.17
C ASP A 188 18.52 4.58 -3.49
N ASP A 189 18.93 5.47 -2.60
CA ASP A 189 20.07 6.36 -2.79
C ASP A 189 20.05 7.16 -4.11
N ALA A 190 19.00 7.95 -4.29
CA ALA A 190 18.93 8.94 -5.37
C ALA A 190 19.80 10.17 -5.09
N SER A 191 20.96 10.01 -4.42
CA SER A 191 21.80 11.13 -4.03
C SER A 191 22.59 11.69 -5.22
N LEU A 192 22.39 12.99 -5.45
CA LEU A 192 23.07 13.76 -6.49
C LEU A 192 24.24 14.58 -5.96
N ASP A 193 24.55 14.48 -4.67
CA ASP A 193 25.68 15.20 -4.07
C ASP A 193 27.02 14.79 -4.72
N HIS A 194 27.08 13.65 -5.43
CA HIS A 194 28.24 13.21 -6.21
C HIS A 194 28.25 13.75 -7.66
N ALA A 195 27.12 14.26 -8.17
CA ALA A 195 26.95 14.77 -9.54
C ALA A 195 26.93 16.31 -9.63
N GLU A 196 26.50 17.03 -8.59
CA GLU A 196 26.51 18.51 -8.61
C GLU A 196 27.93 19.11 -8.46
N GLY A 197 28.88 18.35 -7.92
CA GLY A 197 30.30 18.73 -7.82
C GLY A 197 31.15 18.43 -9.06
N THR A 198 30.60 17.71 -10.05
CA THR A 198 31.31 17.33 -11.27
C THR A 198 30.66 17.96 -12.51
N SER A 199 31.42 18.01 -13.61
CA SER A 199 31.06 18.64 -14.88
C SER A 199 29.81 18.07 -15.60
N ASN A 200 29.08 17.13 -14.98
CA ASN A 200 27.96 16.38 -15.57
C ASN A 200 26.57 16.74 -15.01
N SER A 201 26.45 17.71 -14.11
CA SER A 201 25.17 18.10 -13.49
C SER A 201 24.05 18.47 -14.48
N HIS A 202 24.37 18.99 -15.66
CA HIS A 202 23.37 19.27 -16.70
C HIS A 202 22.81 18.00 -17.34
N GLN A 203 23.65 17.01 -17.62
CA GLN A 203 23.23 15.75 -18.26
C GLN A 203 22.32 14.94 -17.33
N VAL A 204 22.63 14.90 -16.03
CA VAL A 204 21.80 14.23 -15.03
C VAL A 204 20.44 14.91 -14.90
N ARG A 205 20.38 16.25 -14.99
CA ARG A 205 19.10 16.99 -14.99
C ARG A 205 18.24 16.69 -16.22
N GLU A 206 18.86 16.57 -17.38
CA GLU A 206 18.16 16.24 -18.62
C GLU A 206 17.57 14.83 -18.57
N ARG A 207 18.39 13.83 -18.21
CA ARG A 207 17.98 12.42 -18.08
C ARG A 207 16.82 12.23 -17.09
N MET A 208 16.91 12.84 -15.91
CA MET A 208 15.82 12.78 -14.93
C MET A 208 14.52 13.42 -15.43
N GLY A 209 14.63 14.51 -16.22
CA GLY A 209 13.51 15.12 -16.92
C GLY A 209 12.87 14.20 -17.96
N GLU A 210 13.67 13.35 -18.61
CA GLU A 210 13.23 12.35 -19.56
C GLU A 210 12.56 11.18 -18.86
N ILE A 211 13.15 10.64 -17.79
CA ILE A 211 12.61 9.54 -17.01
C ILE A 211 11.26 9.89 -16.39
N THR A 212 11.10 11.12 -15.92
CA THR A 212 9.80 11.59 -15.42
C THR A 212 8.72 11.51 -16.50
N ARG A 213 9.02 12.04 -17.69
CA ARG A 213 8.10 12.01 -18.84
C ARG A 213 7.84 10.57 -19.28
N LEU A 214 8.86 9.72 -19.23
CA LEU A 214 8.77 8.31 -19.56
C LEU A 214 7.89 7.58 -18.55
N ALA A 215 8.06 7.81 -17.24
CA ALA A 215 7.26 7.19 -16.19
C ALA A 215 5.76 7.48 -16.36
N ALA A 216 5.41 8.74 -16.67
CA ALA A 216 4.03 9.12 -16.97
C ALA A 216 3.48 8.44 -18.23
N LYS A 217 4.30 8.30 -19.27
CA LYS A 217 3.92 7.65 -20.54
C LYS A 217 3.83 6.12 -20.42
N ARG A 218 4.60 5.51 -19.53
CA ARG A 218 4.81 4.04 -19.45
C ARG A 218 4.21 3.40 -18.21
N HIS A 219 3.13 3.99 -17.70
CA HIS A 219 2.36 3.41 -16.59
C HIS A 219 3.16 3.20 -15.30
N ALA A 220 4.18 4.02 -15.03
CA ALA A 220 5.06 3.88 -13.88
C ALA A 220 4.78 4.91 -12.77
N VAL A 221 4.96 4.50 -11.52
CA VAL A 221 5.03 5.38 -10.35
C VAL A 221 6.44 5.30 -9.79
N MET A 222 7.06 6.45 -9.55
CA MET A 222 8.47 6.53 -9.13
C MET A 222 8.54 6.89 -7.64
N LEU A 223 9.26 6.09 -6.86
CA LEU A 223 9.59 6.31 -5.45
C LEU A 223 11.09 6.55 -5.34
N PHE A 224 11.50 7.76 -5.01
CA PHE A 224 12.91 8.13 -4.80
C PHE A 224 13.20 8.31 -3.33
N LEU A 225 14.18 7.60 -2.79
CA LEU A 225 14.59 7.74 -1.39
C LEU A 225 15.70 8.79 -1.31
N ALA A 226 15.38 9.89 -0.64
CA ALA A 226 16.31 10.98 -0.44
C ALA A 226 17.25 10.68 0.75
N HIS A 227 18.56 10.85 0.54
CA HIS A 227 19.53 10.73 1.63
C HIS A 227 19.37 11.83 2.69
N ARG A 228 18.98 13.04 2.28
CA ARG A 228 18.78 14.19 3.18
C ARG A 228 17.35 14.28 3.70
N GLU A 229 17.23 14.66 4.97
CA GLU A 229 15.95 14.81 5.69
C GLU A 229 15.03 15.87 5.09
N ASP A 230 15.62 16.94 4.57
CA ASP A 230 14.96 18.07 3.90
C ASP A 230 14.62 17.78 2.42
N GLY A 231 14.93 16.57 1.94
CA GLY A 231 14.78 16.18 0.54
C GLY A 231 15.74 16.88 -0.43
N MET A 232 16.62 17.79 0.03
CA MET A 232 17.52 18.55 -0.83
C MET A 232 18.57 17.68 -1.55
N GLY A 233 18.76 16.43 -1.10
CA GLY A 233 19.65 15.44 -1.74
C GLY A 233 19.10 14.91 -3.07
N VAL A 234 17.82 15.13 -3.35
CA VAL A 234 17.19 14.85 -4.64
C VAL A 234 17.26 16.08 -5.53
N ALA A 235 17.32 15.87 -6.84
CA ALA A 235 17.52 16.93 -7.81
C ALA A 235 16.47 18.02 -7.65
N LYS A 236 16.89 19.28 -7.69
CA LYS A 236 15.97 20.42 -7.61
C LYS A 236 14.80 20.31 -8.60
N HIS A 237 15.08 19.87 -9.83
CA HIS A 237 14.05 19.74 -10.86
C HIS A 237 13.02 18.65 -10.57
N LEU A 238 13.39 17.52 -9.93
CA LEU A 238 12.43 16.49 -9.51
C LEU A 238 11.51 17.03 -8.41
N ARG A 239 12.04 17.90 -7.56
CA ARG A 239 11.29 18.52 -6.45
C ARG A 239 10.40 19.66 -6.89
N GLU A 240 10.74 20.33 -8.00
CA GLU A 240 9.96 21.40 -8.61
C GLU A 240 9.01 20.91 -9.70
N MET A 241 8.99 19.60 -9.97
CA MET A 241 8.13 19.04 -11.00
C MET A 241 6.65 19.13 -10.61
N PRO A 242 5.79 19.56 -11.55
CA PRO A 242 4.34 19.46 -11.37
C PRO A 242 3.98 18.01 -11.06
N ASP A 243 3.17 17.80 -10.01
CA ASP A 243 2.73 16.48 -9.53
C ASP A 243 3.79 15.64 -8.79
N SER A 244 5.00 16.18 -8.57
CA SER A 244 5.91 15.61 -7.57
C SER A 244 5.34 15.79 -6.17
N VAL A 245 5.52 14.78 -5.33
CA VAL A 245 4.98 14.73 -3.98
C VAL A 245 6.11 14.34 -3.03
N GLN A 246 6.15 14.97 -1.86
CA GLN A 246 7.09 14.58 -0.81
C GLN A 246 6.36 13.80 0.29
N LEU A 247 6.91 12.65 0.65
CA LEU A 247 6.50 11.86 1.80
C LEU A 247 7.62 11.90 2.84
N HIS A 248 7.41 12.68 3.88
CA HIS A 248 8.35 12.76 4.99
C HIS A 248 8.12 11.61 5.96
N CYS A 249 9.11 10.72 6.06
CA CYS A 249 9.09 9.49 6.83
C CYS A 249 9.79 9.70 8.17
N GLN A 250 9.15 9.23 9.23
CA GLN A 250 9.67 9.26 10.59
C GLN A 250 9.54 7.87 11.22
N ARG A 251 10.49 7.54 12.09
CA ARG A 251 10.44 6.34 12.91
C ARG A 251 9.90 6.73 14.28
N VAL A 252 8.82 6.09 14.69
CA VAL A 252 8.23 6.24 16.03
C VAL A 252 8.83 5.15 16.91
N LEU A 253 9.42 5.58 18.02
CA LEU A 253 10.05 4.68 18.98
C LEU A 253 9.11 4.51 20.18
N ASP A 254 9.07 3.29 20.73
CA ASP A 254 8.41 3.04 22.02
C ASP A 254 9.22 3.63 23.19
N GLU A 255 8.68 3.53 24.41
CA GLU A 255 9.32 4.01 25.64
C GLU A 255 10.69 3.34 25.92
N ASP A 256 10.93 2.15 25.34
CA ASP A 256 12.15 1.36 25.50
C ASP A 256 13.17 1.60 24.35
N GLY A 257 12.81 2.43 23.36
CA GLY A 257 13.65 2.79 22.21
C GLY A 257 13.64 1.77 21.07
N HIS A 258 12.75 0.77 21.11
CA HIS A 258 12.46 -0.12 19.99
C HIS A 258 11.58 0.58 18.95
N VAL A 259 11.64 0.11 17.70
CA VAL A 259 10.75 0.63 16.65
C VAL A 259 9.36 0.12 16.94
N GLU A 260 8.45 1.05 17.18
CA GLU A 260 7.04 0.71 17.33
C GLU A 260 6.36 0.83 15.96
N GLU A 261 6.52 1.99 15.30
CA GLU A 261 5.75 2.32 14.10
C GLU A 261 6.53 3.24 13.14
N TYR A 262 6.07 3.36 11.90
CA TYR A 262 6.56 4.36 10.95
C TYR A 262 5.47 5.40 10.70
N ALA A 263 5.80 6.68 10.65
CA ALA A 263 4.83 7.72 10.29
C ALA A 263 5.22 8.38 8.97
N ALA A 264 4.23 8.76 8.17
CA ALA A 264 4.47 9.50 6.93
C ALA A 264 3.58 10.73 6.81
N GLU A 265 4.17 11.84 6.37
CA GLU A 265 3.46 13.08 6.08
C GLU A 265 3.60 13.46 4.61
N LEU A 266 2.47 13.80 3.98
CA LEU A 266 2.44 14.42 2.67
C LEU A 266 2.80 15.90 2.79
N ARG A 267 3.91 16.31 2.18
CA ARG A 267 4.36 17.69 2.16
C ARG A 267 4.27 18.31 0.77
N SER A 268 3.93 19.59 0.73
CA SER A 268 4.00 20.44 -0.45
C SER A 268 5.12 21.44 -0.31
N GLY A 269 5.84 21.71 -1.40
CA GLY A 269 7.06 22.51 -1.35
C GLY A 269 8.28 21.64 -1.08
N VAL A 270 9.40 22.28 -0.75
CA VAL A 270 10.71 21.63 -0.72
C VAL A 270 11.58 22.25 0.37
N GLY A 271 12.37 21.42 1.07
CA GLY A 271 13.31 21.91 2.08
C GLY A 271 12.62 22.26 3.39
N GLU A 272 13.24 23.15 4.16
CA GLU A 272 12.74 23.60 5.47
C GLU A 272 11.39 24.34 5.40
N ASP A 273 11.06 24.90 4.24
CA ASP A 273 9.80 25.61 3.97
C ASP A 273 8.66 24.67 3.50
N ALA A 274 8.89 23.36 3.45
CA ALA A 274 7.87 22.40 3.04
C ALA A 274 6.75 22.30 4.10
N GLU A 275 5.50 22.49 3.68
CA GLU A 275 4.34 22.46 4.55
C GLU A 275 3.64 21.10 4.49
N THR A 276 3.27 20.55 5.64
CA THR A 276 2.44 19.34 5.72
C THR A 276 1.03 19.64 5.21
N VAL A 277 0.71 19.05 4.07
CA VAL A 277 -0.62 19.14 3.43
C VAL A 277 -1.56 18.09 4.00
N ARG A 278 -1.02 16.92 4.32
CA ARG A 278 -1.80 15.81 4.83
C ARG A 278 -0.94 14.87 5.66
N ASP A 279 -1.42 14.55 6.84
CA ASP A 279 -0.85 13.48 7.67
C ASP A 279 -1.42 12.14 7.21
N LEU A 280 -0.54 11.18 6.87
CA LEU A 280 -0.97 9.82 6.56
C LEU A 280 -1.14 9.02 7.86
N GLY A 281 -0.57 9.45 8.98
CA GLY A 281 -0.57 8.73 10.25
C GLY A 281 0.42 7.58 10.29
N ASN A 282 0.19 6.67 11.22
CA ASN A 282 1.08 5.54 11.46
C ASN A 282 0.86 4.47 10.38
N LEU A 283 1.96 3.99 9.83
CA LEU A 283 2.08 2.99 8.80
C LEU A 283 2.75 1.77 9.42
N PRO A 284 2.27 0.56 9.08
CA PRO A 284 2.88 -0.66 9.58
C PRO A 284 4.26 -0.86 8.94
N GLU A 285 5.01 -1.83 9.46
CA GLU A 285 6.17 -2.37 8.77
C GLU A 285 5.75 -3.00 7.42
N ALA A 286 6.64 -2.96 6.44
CA ALA A 286 6.47 -3.66 5.18
C ALA A 286 6.48 -5.18 5.43
N ASP A 287 5.76 -5.94 4.61
CA ASP A 287 5.87 -7.40 4.61
C ASP A 287 7.21 -7.83 3.99
N THR A 288 7.80 -6.97 3.16
CA THR A 288 9.10 -7.18 2.53
C THR A 288 10.24 -7.10 3.56
N GLU A 289 11.01 -8.18 3.65
CA GLU A 289 12.26 -8.22 4.40
C GLU A 289 13.42 -7.81 3.48
N TYR A 290 14.34 -6.99 3.98
CA TYR A 290 15.53 -6.59 3.25
C TYR A 290 16.79 -6.63 4.14
N HIS A 291 17.95 -6.92 3.55
CA HIS A 291 19.19 -6.98 4.31
C HIS A 291 19.60 -5.56 4.78
N PRO A 292 19.93 -5.36 6.07
CA PRO A 292 20.24 -4.03 6.61
C PRO A 292 21.52 -3.41 6.03
N ASP A 293 22.41 -4.24 5.47
CA ASP A 293 23.64 -3.83 4.79
C ASP A 293 23.50 -3.80 3.25
N ALA A 294 22.28 -3.92 2.71
CA ALA A 294 22.05 -3.86 1.27
C ALA A 294 22.54 -2.51 0.72
N VAL A 295 23.41 -2.56 -0.29
CA VAL A 295 23.93 -1.36 -0.95
C VAL A 295 23.29 -1.26 -2.34
N ALA A 296 22.47 -0.24 -2.53
CA ALA A 296 21.82 0.01 -3.80
C ALA A 296 22.83 0.43 -4.88
N HIS A 297 22.58 0.02 -6.13
CA HIS A 297 23.40 0.40 -7.28
C HIS A 297 23.29 1.89 -7.58
N GLN A 298 24.42 2.52 -7.91
CA GLN A 298 24.46 3.94 -8.24
C GLN A 298 23.99 4.20 -9.67
N LEU A 299 22.70 4.51 -9.83
CA LEU A 299 22.12 4.70 -11.17
C LEU A 299 22.72 5.87 -11.97
N PHE A 300 23.24 6.90 -11.30
CA PHE A 300 23.71 8.16 -11.92
C PHE A 300 25.24 8.35 -11.87
N GLY A 301 26.00 7.32 -11.48
CA GLY A 301 27.44 7.40 -11.20
C GLY A 301 28.40 6.93 -12.30
N GLY A 302 27.88 6.54 -13.47
CA GLY A 302 28.66 6.04 -14.63
C GLY A 302 29.37 7.12 -15.44
#